data_AF-A0A343JF12-F1
#
_entry.id   AF-A0A343JF12-F1
#
_cell.length_a   1.000
_cell.length_b   1.000
_cell.length_c   1.000
_cell.angle_alpha   90.00
_cell.angle_beta   90.00
_cell.angle_gamma   90.00
#
_symmetry.space_group_name_H-M   'P 1'
#
loop_
_entity.id
_entity.type
_entity.pdbx_description
1 polymer ?
#
loop_
_entity_poly.entity_id
_entity_poly.type
_entity_poly.pdbx_seq_one_letter_code
_entity_poly.pdbx_strand_id
1 'polypeptide(L)'
;MRYIGPFFRMNKLSPKEITGQLFHLSKEALRTIVLESKCGIVDSIKRYKKTSSNIDITTSGNFSPLLCLYRKSSPNYIHSKNYNGFDEESFKKDIYPITNALMTTNMLNLSTYYSKFKDTDEKLFAYSEIYKKLAREQLNFYSSNLRNTEGVFVEKRNLSENNYKEFNLTNKNNKFKFSDQAFMMVAYNLYATLFNEDDISKDFRRFSEEILQVLIEFKNKIYENSFEEISKILLAVNIYYSNSLNEGAKILIVDLTDYLINKFDEKDYYVDSLDYSSLFAINLMLSFKHTQMITFKEKSQEIINKLISLYDEDKEIFLKLSGKKEVKYSAFDITFYFLAIYLYSTELSEDDEYKDMISSLYKRLFINSGLITCWPEAPTLDDAERYRALTLKAADMLEESFFKASTTSTPNSLGVAPIFNKSITYSKKRDEFSASSSSFNSFRNMFITNLIIYLFKDSFMREMGLLPEDLELNNNNDNSINDNSNSDNINEKNYKRDETTESTENSGIETLCLD
;
A
#
# COMPACT_ATOMS: atom_id res chain seq x y z
N MET A 1 -3.81 -9.35 50.57
CA MET A 1 -3.85 -8.63 49.28
C MET A 1 -3.77 -9.64 48.15
N ARG A 2 -4.89 -10.06 47.57
CA ARG A 2 -4.97 -10.95 46.39
C ARG A 2 -5.85 -10.26 45.33
N TYR A 3 -5.62 -10.56 44.06
CA TYR A 3 -6.33 -10.02 42.87
C TYR A 3 -6.09 -8.53 42.50
N ILE A 4 -4.88 -8.23 42.00
CA ILE A 4 -4.64 -7.11 41.06
C ILE A 4 -4.14 -7.62 39.68
N GLY A 5 -3.78 -8.91 39.57
CA GLY A 5 -3.19 -9.52 38.37
C GLY A 5 -3.98 -9.45 37.04
N PRO A 6 -5.33 -9.47 37.01
CA PRO A 6 -6.05 -9.46 35.72
C PRO A 6 -6.12 -8.08 35.06
N PHE A 7 -6.20 -7.00 35.84
CA PHE A 7 -6.50 -5.66 35.31
C PHE A 7 -5.33 -5.02 34.53
N PHE A 8 -4.10 -5.49 34.74
CA PHE A 8 -2.93 -5.04 33.96
C PHE A 8 -2.69 -5.82 32.65
N ARG A 9 -3.54 -6.83 32.33
CA ARG A 9 -3.57 -7.45 30.99
C ARG A 9 -4.47 -6.71 30.00
N MET A 10 -5.22 -5.71 30.45
CA MET A 10 -6.13 -4.93 29.60
C MET A 10 -5.33 -3.83 28.87
N ASN A 11 -5.55 -3.69 27.55
CA ASN A 11 -4.91 -2.74 26.61
C ASN A 11 -3.60 -3.20 25.92
N LYS A 12 -3.46 -4.50 25.61
CA LYS A 12 -2.60 -4.97 24.50
C LYS A 12 -3.44 -5.09 23.24
N LEU A 13 -2.99 -4.49 22.13
CA LEU A 13 -3.70 -4.51 20.85
C LEU A 13 -3.33 -5.79 20.09
N SER A 14 -4.33 -6.45 19.51
CA SER A 14 -4.10 -7.60 18.64
C SER A 14 -3.48 -7.16 17.30
N PRO A 15 -2.73 -8.05 16.60
CA PRO A 15 -2.26 -7.77 15.24
C PRO A 15 -3.39 -7.37 14.28
N LYS A 16 -4.59 -7.94 14.47
CA LYS A 16 -5.82 -7.60 13.73
C LYS A 16 -6.27 -6.16 13.96
N GLU A 17 -6.32 -5.68 15.21
CA GLU A 17 -6.65 -4.29 15.50
C GLU A 17 -5.59 -3.32 14.98
N ILE A 18 -4.30 -3.68 15.07
CA ILE A 18 -3.21 -2.84 14.54
C ILE A 18 -3.29 -2.74 13.01
N THR A 19 -3.60 -3.86 12.33
CA THR A 19 -3.93 -3.90 10.90
C THR A 19 -5.11 -2.99 10.59
N GLY A 20 -6.19 -3.09 11.36
CA GLY A 20 -7.39 -2.26 11.27
C GLY A 20 -7.09 -0.77 11.33
N GLN A 21 -6.43 -0.33 12.40
CA GLN A 21 -6.11 1.07 12.63
C GLN A 21 -5.15 1.62 11.55
N LEU A 22 -4.11 0.87 11.16
CA LEU A 22 -3.14 1.32 10.15
C LEU A 22 -3.73 1.34 8.73
N PHE A 23 -4.58 0.37 8.38
CA PHE A 23 -5.29 0.37 7.10
C PHE A 23 -6.30 1.53 7.04
N HIS A 24 -7.12 1.72 8.08
CA HIS A 24 -8.09 2.82 8.16
C HIS A 24 -7.41 4.20 8.09
N LEU A 25 -6.35 4.40 8.86
CA LEU A 25 -5.49 5.60 8.77
C LEU A 25 -5.03 5.85 7.32
N SER A 26 -4.51 4.81 6.66
CA SER A 26 -3.95 4.92 5.31
C SER A 26 -5.02 5.19 4.24
N LYS A 27 -6.18 4.55 4.36
CA LYS A 27 -7.37 4.72 3.51
C LYS A 27 -7.89 6.16 3.56
N GLU A 28 -8.13 6.66 4.76
CA GLU A 28 -8.70 7.99 5.00
C GLU A 28 -7.69 9.11 4.72
N ALA A 29 -6.41 8.92 5.09
CA ALA A 29 -5.34 9.85 4.75
C ALA A 29 -5.18 10.01 3.24
N LEU A 30 -5.27 8.90 2.47
CA LEU A 30 -5.29 8.98 1.01
C LEU A 30 -6.50 9.77 0.51
N ARG A 31 -7.71 9.49 1.03
CA ARG A 31 -8.93 10.23 0.63
C ARG A 31 -8.74 11.73 0.81
N THR A 32 -8.32 12.15 2.00
CA THR A 32 -8.04 13.56 2.30
C THR A 32 -6.96 14.16 1.38
N ILE A 33 -5.86 13.46 1.17
CA ILE A 33 -4.76 13.99 0.33
C ILE A 33 -5.22 14.13 -1.14
N VAL A 34 -5.89 13.12 -1.69
CA VAL A 34 -6.21 13.03 -3.11
C VAL A 34 -7.49 13.80 -3.49
N LEU A 35 -8.48 13.85 -2.60
CA LEU A 35 -9.80 14.41 -2.88
C LEU A 35 -10.08 15.73 -2.14
N GLU A 36 -9.29 16.15 -1.14
CA GLU A 36 -9.62 17.32 -0.31
C GLU A 36 -8.47 18.35 -0.16
N SER A 37 -7.22 17.94 -0.31
CA SER A 37 -6.07 18.79 0.07
C SER A 37 -5.78 19.99 -0.84
N LYS A 38 -6.20 19.93 -2.12
CA LYS A 38 -5.79 20.86 -3.19
C LYS A 38 -4.27 20.99 -3.41
N CYS A 39 -3.45 20.13 -2.78
CA CYS A 39 -1.98 20.18 -2.78
C CYS A 39 -1.35 19.66 -4.10
N GLY A 40 -1.83 20.15 -5.24
CA GLY A 40 -1.48 19.58 -6.53
C GLY A 40 -2.12 20.30 -7.73
N ILE A 41 -2.13 19.61 -8.86
CA ILE A 41 -2.93 19.98 -10.04
C ILE A 41 -4.29 19.29 -9.89
N VAL A 42 -5.36 20.08 -9.85
CA VAL A 42 -6.74 19.61 -9.60
C VAL A 42 -7.44 19.30 -10.92
N ASP A 43 -8.17 18.18 -11.00
CA ASP A 43 -9.02 17.84 -12.13
C ASP A 43 -10.36 18.60 -12.09
N SER A 44 -11.03 18.67 -13.23
CA SER A 44 -12.35 19.27 -13.37
C SER A 44 -13.41 18.43 -12.67
N ILE A 45 -13.93 18.93 -11.53
CA ILE A 45 -15.07 18.37 -10.77
C ILE A 45 -16.26 18.00 -11.68
N LYS A 46 -16.45 18.73 -12.80
CA LYS A 46 -17.49 18.45 -13.80
C LYS A 46 -17.43 17.02 -14.36
N ARG A 47 -16.26 16.37 -14.39
CA ARG A 47 -16.08 14.98 -14.84
C ARG A 47 -16.74 13.96 -13.89
N TYR A 48 -16.90 14.29 -12.61
CA TYR A 48 -17.33 13.35 -11.56
C TYR A 48 -18.82 13.51 -11.16
N LYS A 49 -19.51 14.55 -11.66
CA LYS A 49 -20.91 14.84 -11.33
C LYS A 49 -21.94 13.74 -11.64
N LYS A 50 -21.58 12.74 -12.46
CA LYS A 50 -22.43 11.58 -12.78
C LYS A 50 -22.10 10.34 -11.95
N THR A 51 -21.04 10.40 -11.14
CA THR A 51 -20.45 9.24 -10.44
C THR A 51 -20.99 9.08 -9.03
N SER A 52 -21.62 10.11 -8.46
CA SER A 52 -22.39 10.00 -7.22
C SER A 52 -23.50 11.04 -7.18
N SER A 53 -24.66 10.63 -6.71
CA SER A 53 -25.77 11.48 -6.29
C SER A 53 -25.37 12.47 -5.18
N ASN A 54 -24.34 12.13 -4.38
CA ASN A 54 -23.89 12.89 -3.20
C ASN A 54 -22.76 13.90 -3.47
N ILE A 55 -22.32 14.09 -4.72
CA ILE A 55 -21.49 15.26 -5.10
C ILE A 55 -22.44 16.46 -5.31
N ASP A 56 -23.13 16.79 -4.22
CA ASP A 56 -24.13 17.83 -4.16
C ASP A 56 -23.47 19.20 -3.98
N ILE A 57 -24.22 20.28 -4.19
CA ILE A 57 -23.66 21.64 -4.21
C ILE A 57 -22.96 22.01 -2.89
N THR A 58 -23.40 21.44 -1.77
CA THR A 58 -22.86 21.66 -0.42
C THR A 58 -21.54 20.94 -0.13
N THR A 59 -21.35 19.69 -0.60
CA THR A 59 -20.08 18.93 -0.47
C THR A 59 -19.04 19.32 -1.51
N SER A 60 -19.46 19.93 -2.62
CA SER A 60 -18.59 20.30 -3.75
C SER A 60 -17.45 21.27 -3.44
N GLY A 61 -17.49 22.02 -2.34
CA GLY A 61 -16.42 22.95 -1.94
C GLY A 61 -15.12 22.25 -1.49
N ASN A 62 -15.25 21.05 -0.93
CA ASN A 62 -14.13 20.27 -0.40
C ASN A 62 -13.58 19.30 -1.45
N PHE A 63 -14.42 18.80 -2.36
CA PHE A 63 -14.02 17.81 -3.37
C PHE A 63 -13.14 18.43 -4.47
N SER A 64 -11.84 18.12 -4.44
CA SER A 64 -10.79 18.55 -5.35
C SER A 64 -9.90 17.37 -5.77
N PRO A 65 -10.36 16.50 -6.69
CA PRO A 65 -9.60 15.35 -7.15
C PRO A 65 -8.28 15.79 -7.80
N LEU A 66 -7.15 15.22 -7.38
CA LEU A 66 -5.81 15.57 -7.89
C LEU A 66 -5.41 14.72 -9.10
N LEU A 67 -5.06 15.37 -10.22
CA LEU A 67 -4.32 14.76 -11.34
C LEU A 67 -2.86 14.51 -11.00
N CYS A 68 -2.29 15.32 -10.09
CA CYS A 68 -0.88 15.24 -9.72
C CYS A 68 -0.62 15.94 -8.39
N LEU A 69 0.20 15.35 -7.53
CA LEU A 69 0.52 15.79 -6.17
C LEU A 69 1.86 16.54 -6.10
N TYR A 70 1.88 17.67 -5.38
CA TYR A 70 3.09 18.45 -5.12
C TYR A 70 3.94 17.87 -3.97
N ARG A 71 5.20 18.28 -3.89
CA ARG A 71 6.22 17.69 -2.98
C ARG A 71 5.96 17.89 -1.49
N LYS A 72 5.49 19.07 -1.09
CA LYS A 72 5.28 19.47 0.32
C LYS A 72 4.26 20.59 0.48
N SER A 73 3.68 20.66 1.67
CA SER A 73 2.81 21.73 2.17
C SER A 73 2.74 21.68 3.70
N SER A 74 2.00 22.62 4.30
CA SER A 74 1.42 22.47 5.63
C SER A 74 0.19 21.56 5.53
N PRO A 75 -0.01 20.61 6.47
CA PRO A 75 -1.20 19.76 6.53
C PRO A 75 -2.41 20.44 7.19
N ASN A 76 -2.27 21.71 7.60
CA ASN A 76 -3.34 22.46 8.25
C ASN A 76 -4.39 22.87 7.21
N TYR A 77 -5.67 22.69 7.54
CA TYR A 77 -6.76 23.12 6.66
C TYR A 77 -7.06 24.62 6.83
N ILE A 78 -7.10 25.35 5.71
CA ILE A 78 -7.62 26.71 5.67
C ILE A 78 -9.08 26.66 5.24
N HIS A 79 -9.99 26.95 6.17
CA HIS A 79 -11.43 27.05 5.91
C HIS A 79 -11.84 28.51 5.70
N SER A 80 -12.33 28.85 4.52
CA SER A 80 -12.85 30.18 4.16
C SER A 80 -14.01 30.06 3.17
N LYS A 81 -14.76 31.14 2.94
CA LYS A 81 -15.90 31.15 2.00
C LYS A 81 -15.55 30.73 0.57
N ASN A 82 -14.29 30.93 0.15
CA ASN A 82 -13.84 30.70 -1.23
C ASN A 82 -12.82 29.57 -1.35
N TYR A 83 -12.32 29.04 -0.23
CA TYR A 83 -11.28 28.03 -0.19
C TYR A 83 -11.46 27.10 1.01
N ASN A 84 -11.44 25.81 0.74
CA ASN A 84 -11.21 24.77 1.74
C ASN A 84 -10.17 23.78 1.19
N GLY A 85 -9.13 23.48 1.96
CA GLY A 85 -7.98 22.68 1.53
C GLY A 85 -6.75 23.01 2.39
N PHE A 86 -5.58 22.50 2.01
CA PHE A 86 -4.33 22.79 2.73
C PHE A 86 -3.85 24.22 2.43
N ASP A 87 -2.97 24.77 3.26
CA ASP A 87 -2.39 26.10 3.05
C ASP A 87 -1.64 26.22 1.69
N GLU A 88 -2.25 26.92 0.71
CA GLU A 88 -1.71 27.08 -0.65
C GLU A 88 -0.38 27.87 -0.68
N GLU A 89 -0.15 28.79 0.26
CA GLU A 89 1.11 29.56 0.34
C GLU A 89 2.30 28.66 0.71
N SER A 90 2.03 27.59 1.46
CA SER A 90 3.05 26.62 1.85
C SER A 90 3.53 25.70 0.71
N PHE A 91 2.78 25.62 -0.40
CA PHE A 91 2.96 24.59 -1.44
C PHE A 91 4.34 24.65 -2.09
N LYS A 92 5.03 23.52 -2.13
CA LYS A 92 6.30 23.35 -2.86
C LYS A 92 6.04 22.54 -4.12
N LYS A 93 5.67 23.24 -5.19
CA LYS A 93 5.19 22.76 -6.51
C LYS A 93 6.18 21.95 -7.37
N ASP A 94 7.19 21.32 -6.75
CA ASP A 94 7.98 20.24 -7.36
C ASP A 94 7.07 18.99 -7.46
N ILE A 95 7.22 18.20 -8.52
CA ILE A 95 6.46 16.97 -8.81
C ILE A 95 7.43 15.81 -9.03
N TYR A 96 7.16 14.68 -8.36
CA TYR A 96 7.99 13.47 -8.40
C TYR A 96 7.21 12.29 -9.01
N PRO A 97 7.69 11.64 -10.09
CA PRO A 97 6.97 10.53 -10.73
C PRO A 97 6.63 9.39 -9.75
N ILE A 98 7.60 8.87 -9.01
CA ILE A 98 7.39 7.80 -8.01
C ILE A 98 6.28 8.13 -7.01
N THR A 99 6.20 9.39 -6.55
CA THR A 99 5.18 9.82 -5.58
C THR A 99 3.76 9.79 -6.17
N ASN A 100 3.65 10.11 -7.45
CA ASN A 100 2.38 10.16 -8.18
C ASN A 100 1.94 8.76 -8.62
N ALA A 101 2.88 7.92 -9.03
CA ALA A 101 2.64 6.49 -9.26
C ALA A 101 2.12 5.81 -7.98
N LEU A 102 2.78 6.00 -6.84
CA LEU A 102 2.33 5.49 -5.53
C LEU A 102 0.91 5.96 -5.17
N MET A 103 0.60 7.24 -5.38
CA MET A 103 -0.75 7.79 -5.17
C MET A 103 -1.81 7.05 -6.01
N THR A 104 -1.55 6.86 -7.30
CA THR A 104 -2.44 6.14 -8.21
C THR A 104 -2.58 4.66 -7.84
N THR A 105 -1.48 3.97 -7.51
CA THR A 105 -1.48 2.57 -7.04
C THR A 105 -2.31 2.40 -5.76
N ASN A 106 -2.30 3.40 -4.86
CA ASN A 106 -3.12 3.39 -3.64
C ASN A 106 -4.61 3.50 -3.97
N MET A 107 -4.98 4.44 -4.85
CA MET A 107 -6.37 4.60 -5.29
C MET A 107 -6.92 3.36 -5.99
N LEU A 108 -6.10 2.72 -6.84
CA LEU A 108 -6.46 1.47 -7.53
C LEU A 108 -6.74 0.34 -6.53
N ASN A 109 -5.87 0.14 -5.55
CA ASN A 109 -6.09 -0.83 -4.48
C ASN A 109 -7.34 -0.53 -3.64
N LEU A 110 -7.60 0.75 -3.33
CA LEU A 110 -8.80 1.14 -2.61
C LEU A 110 -10.07 1.08 -3.47
N SER A 111 -9.98 1.17 -4.80
CA SER A 111 -11.13 0.91 -5.68
C SER A 111 -11.57 -0.55 -5.58
N THR A 112 -10.63 -1.51 -5.54
CA THR A 112 -10.95 -2.92 -5.28
C THR A 112 -11.57 -3.16 -3.90
N TYR A 113 -11.22 -2.33 -2.91
CA TYR A 113 -11.85 -2.36 -1.59
C TYR A 113 -13.28 -1.79 -1.63
N TYR A 114 -13.44 -0.57 -2.14
CA TYR A 114 -14.72 0.13 -2.20
C TYR A 114 -15.74 -0.53 -3.14
N SER A 115 -15.30 -1.30 -4.15
CA SER A 115 -16.21 -2.06 -5.01
C SER A 115 -17.00 -3.15 -4.27
N LYS A 116 -16.53 -3.58 -3.08
CA LYS A 116 -17.24 -4.53 -2.22
C LYS A 116 -18.51 -3.98 -1.56
N PHE A 117 -18.66 -2.66 -1.55
CA PHE A 117 -19.85 -1.97 -1.02
C PHE A 117 -20.97 -1.83 -2.06
N LYS A 118 -20.75 -2.32 -3.29
CA LYS A 118 -21.77 -2.34 -4.34
C LYS A 118 -23.05 -2.99 -3.82
N ASP A 119 -24.19 -2.41 -4.20
CA ASP A 119 -25.53 -2.87 -3.85
C ASP A 119 -25.83 -2.84 -2.31
N THR A 120 -24.90 -2.33 -1.49
CA THR A 120 -25.00 -2.23 -0.01
C THR A 120 -24.88 -0.79 0.49
N ASP A 121 -23.88 -0.04 0.02
CA ASP A 121 -23.67 1.38 0.36
C ASP A 121 -23.24 2.16 -0.89
N GLU A 122 -24.15 2.99 -1.43
CA GLU A 122 -23.93 3.79 -2.63
C GLU A 122 -22.81 4.85 -2.44
N LYS A 123 -22.63 5.38 -1.22
CA LYS A 123 -21.62 6.41 -0.93
C LYS A 123 -20.23 5.81 -0.94
N LEU A 124 -20.05 4.67 -0.25
CA LEU A 124 -18.78 3.96 -0.20
C LEU A 124 -18.46 3.34 -1.56
N PHE A 125 -19.44 2.75 -2.25
CA PHE A 125 -19.26 2.26 -3.62
C PHE A 125 -18.84 3.37 -4.60
N ALA A 126 -19.38 4.58 -4.48
CA ALA A 126 -19.00 5.69 -5.36
C ALA A 126 -17.51 6.06 -5.29
N TYR A 127 -16.81 5.80 -4.17
CA TYR A 127 -15.35 5.98 -4.12
C TYR A 127 -14.61 5.02 -5.05
N SER A 128 -15.13 3.81 -5.31
CA SER A 128 -14.56 2.90 -6.32
C SER A 128 -14.56 3.56 -7.70
N GLU A 129 -15.71 4.07 -8.13
CA GLU A 129 -15.87 4.68 -9.44
C GLU A 129 -15.09 5.99 -9.59
N ILE A 130 -15.04 6.81 -8.52
CA ILE A 130 -14.21 8.02 -8.47
C ILE A 130 -12.73 7.67 -8.61
N TYR A 131 -12.24 6.64 -7.89
CA TYR A 131 -10.85 6.22 -7.93
C TYR A 131 -10.46 5.53 -9.24
N LYS A 132 -11.28 4.63 -9.80
CA LYS A 132 -11.09 4.07 -11.15
C LYS A 132 -10.93 5.20 -12.17
N LYS A 133 -11.88 6.14 -12.17
CA LYS A 133 -11.89 7.26 -13.13
C LYS A 133 -10.70 8.19 -12.96
N LEU A 134 -10.40 8.63 -11.74
CA LEU A 134 -9.30 9.55 -11.49
C LEU A 134 -7.94 8.89 -11.77
N ALA A 135 -7.78 7.58 -11.50
CA ALA A 135 -6.58 6.84 -11.86
C ALA A 135 -6.34 6.83 -13.39
N ARG A 136 -7.40 6.67 -14.21
CA ARG A 136 -7.31 6.76 -15.67
C ARG A 136 -6.82 8.13 -16.14
N GLU A 137 -7.40 9.20 -15.60
CA GLU A 137 -7.04 10.58 -15.94
C GLU A 137 -5.62 10.93 -15.44
N GLN A 138 -5.21 10.43 -14.27
CA GLN A 138 -3.84 10.53 -13.74
C GLN A 138 -2.82 9.86 -14.67
N LEU A 139 -3.04 8.60 -15.07
CA LEU A 139 -2.12 7.88 -15.97
C LEU A 139 -1.99 8.57 -17.35
N ASN A 140 -3.11 9.07 -17.90
CA ASN A 140 -3.09 9.89 -19.13
C ASN A 140 -2.32 11.22 -18.93
N PHE A 141 -2.51 11.87 -17.78
CA PHE A 141 -1.78 13.07 -17.43
C PHE A 141 -0.27 12.81 -17.28
N TYR A 142 0.12 11.70 -16.65
CA TYR A 142 1.54 11.35 -16.45
C TYR A 142 2.26 11.10 -17.77
N SER A 143 1.71 10.23 -18.63
CA SER A 143 2.30 9.93 -19.94
C SER A 143 2.42 11.17 -20.83
N SER A 144 1.48 12.13 -20.72
CA SER A 144 1.49 13.35 -21.53
C SER A 144 2.43 14.44 -20.98
N ASN A 145 2.59 14.55 -19.66
CA ASN A 145 3.20 15.73 -19.03
C ASN A 145 4.44 15.45 -18.15
N LEU A 146 4.58 14.23 -17.61
CA LEU A 146 5.67 13.88 -16.69
C LEU A 146 6.89 13.24 -17.37
N ARG A 147 6.81 12.92 -18.66
CA ARG A 147 7.94 12.43 -19.47
C ARG A 147 8.83 13.56 -20.01
N ASN A 148 10.09 13.28 -20.28
CA ASN A 148 11.01 14.17 -21.02
C ASN A 148 10.97 13.86 -22.54
N THR A 149 11.84 14.50 -23.31
CA THR A 149 12.00 14.30 -24.77
C THR A 149 12.53 12.91 -25.16
N GLU A 150 13.10 12.16 -24.22
CA GLU A 150 13.60 10.79 -24.40
C GLU A 150 12.51 9.75 -24.06
N GLY A 151 11.32 10.19 -23.65
CA GLY A 151 10.20 9.31 -23.30
C GLY A 151 10.26 8.73 -21.87
N VAL A 152 11.18 9.18 -21.02
CA VAL A 152 11.32 8.70 -19.63
C VAL A 152 10.71 9.66 -18.62
N PHE A 153 10.18 9.14 -17.51
CA PHE A 153 9.60 9.95 -16.44
C PHE A 153 10.67 10.68 -15.63
N VAL A 154 10.49 12.00 -15.43
CA VAL A 154 11.46 12.87 -14.74
C VAL A 154 10.79 13.82 -13.75
N GLU A 155 11.56 14.39 -12.81
CA GLU A 155 11.04 15.41 -11.89
C GLU A 155 10.60 16.67 -12.66
N LYS A 156 9.37 17.11 -12.41
CA LYS A 156 8.81 18.35 -12.97
C LYS A 156 8.66 19.42 -11.88
N ARG A 157 8.39 20.66 -12.31
CA ARG A 157 7.94 21.76 -11.44
C ARG A 157 6.81 22.51 -12.13
N ASN A 158 5.73 22.80 -11.39
CA ASN A 158 4.71 23.74 -11.85
C ASN A 158 5.14 25.18 -11.58
N LEU A 159 5.14 26.00 -12.64
CA LEU A 159 5.46 27.43 -12.60
C LEU A 159 4.21 28.32 -12.57
N SER A 160 2.99 27.77 -12.72
CA SER A 160 1.76 28.54 -12.57
C SER A 160 1.63 29.13 -11.18
N GLU A 161 1.22 30.40 -11.11
CA GLU A 161 0.89 31.07 -9.85
C GLU A 161 -0.33 30.41 -9.19
N ASN A 162 -1.41 30.22 -9.95
CA ASN A 162 -2.66 29.60 -9.49
C ASN A 162 -2.77 28.11 -9.88
N ASN A 163 -3.42 27.28 -9.04
CA ASN A 163 -3.50 25.82 -9.25
C ASN A 163 -4.81 25.32 -9.92
N TYR A 164 -5.77 26.20 -10.23
CA TYR A 164 -7.17 25.82 -10.51
C TYR A 164 -7.62 25.83 -11.97
N LYS A 165 -6.78 26.28 -12.91
CA LYS A 165 -7.19 26.48 -14.32
C LYS A 165 -6.15 26.04 -15.35
N GLU A 166 -4.88 26.39 -15.14
CA GLU A 166 -3.80 26.13 -16.09
C GLU A 166 -2.51 25.76 -15.35
N PHE A 167 -1.79 24.75 -15.85
CA PHE A 167 -0.48 24.33 -15.32
C PHE A 167 0.62 24.60 -16.34
N ASN A 168 1.81 24.96 -15.86
CA ASN A 168 3.01 25.13 -16.69
C ASN A 168 4.12 24.25 -16.11
N LEU A 169 4.33 23.07 -16.71
CA LEU A 169 5.29 22.08 -16.22
C LEU A 169 6.62 22.14 -16.97
N THR A 170 7.69 22.42 -16.22
CA THR A 170 9.06 22.39 -16.73
C THR A 170 9.84 21.24 -16.10
N ASN A 171 10.83 20.71 -16.81
CA ASN A 171 11.76 19.73 -16.25
C ASN A 171 12.57 20.40 -15.13
N LYS A 172 12.50 19.84 -13.94
CA LYS A 172 13.28 20.31 -12.78
C LYS A 172 14.66 19.65 -12.74
N ASN A 173 14.71 18.37 -13.11
CA ASN A 173 15.93 17.58 -13.17
C ASN A 173 15.76 16.52 -14.26
N ASN A 174 16.67 16.48 -15.23
CA ASN A 174 16.69 15.45 -16.27
C ASN A 174 17.36 14.14 -15.82
N LYS A 175 17.87 14.05 -14.58
CA LYS A 175 18.44 12.81 -14.05
C LYS A 175 17.38 11.71 -14.02
N PHE A 176 17.54 10.76 -14.93
CA PHE A 176 16.83 9.48 -14.93
C PHE A 176 16.98 8.76 -13.59
N LYS A 177 15.88 8.16 -13.12
CA LYS A 177 15.87 7.24 -11.99
C LYS A 177 15.08 6.00 -12.37
N PHE A 178 15.64 4.84 -12.10
CA PHE A 178 15.00 3.56 -12.35
C PHE A 178 13.77 3.35 -11.43
N SER A 179 13.82 3.81 -10.17
CA SER A 179 12.65 3.72 -9.27
C SER A 179 11.46 4.58 -9.73
N ASP A 180 11.70 5.76 -10.32
CA ASP A 180 10.65 6.60 -10.92
C ASP A 180 9.94 5.85 -12.08
N GLN A 181 10.67 5.03 -12.86
CA GLN A 181 10.05 4.21 -13.92
C GLN A 181 9.37 2.96 -13.36
N ALA A 182 10.02 2.24 -12.45
CA ALA A 182 9.54 0.97 -11.90
C ALA A 182 8.21 1.13 -11.13
N PHE A 183 8.01 2.25 -10.42
CA PHE A 183 6.70 2.52 -9.81
C PHE A 183 5.64 2.96 -10.82
N MET A 184 6.02 3.66 -11.91
CA MET A 184 5.08 3.94 -13.00
C MET A 184 4.61 2.63 -13.66
N MET A 185 5.51 1.71 -13.96
CA MET A 185 5.21 0.34 -14.43
C MET A 185 4.15 -0.33 -13.55
N VAL A 186 4.34 -0.36 -12.22
CA VAL A 186 3.32 -0.86 -11.27
C VAL A 186 1.96 -0.20 -11.46
N ALA A 187 1.90 1.13 -11.56
CA ALA A 187 0.63 1.87 -11.66
C ALA A 187 -0.12 1.61 -12.98
N TYR A 188 0.58 1.57 -14.12
CA TYR A 188 -0.03 1.24 -15.42
C TYR A 188 -0.48 -0.22 -15.49
N ASN A 189 0.33 -1.16 -15.00
CA ASN A 189 -0.05 -2.57 -14.95
C ASN A 189 -1.28 -2.79 -14.07
N LEU A 190 -1.29 -2.23 -12.84
CA LEU A 190 -2.38 -2.45 -11.91
C LEU A 190 -3.72 -1.96 -12.45
N TYR A 191 -3.75 -0.80 -13.15
CA TYR A 191 -4.96 -0.36 -13.85
C TYR A 191 -5.39 -1.40 -14.89
N ALA A 192 -4.46 -1.81 -15.76
CA ALA A 192 -4.73 -2.71 -16.86
C ALA A 192 -5.07 -4.16 -16.45
N THR A 193 -4.74 -4.55 -15.22
CA THR A 193 -5.09 -5.83 -14.61
C THR A 193 -6.46 -5.76 -13.95
N LEU A 194 -6.74 -4.72 -13.16
CA LEU A 194 -8.02 -4.55 -12.45
C LEU A 194 -9.19 -4.22 -13.37
N PHE A 195 -8.94 -3.50 -14.47
CA PHE A 195 -9.96 -3.01 -15.40
C PHE A 195 -9.65 -3.45 -16.83
N ASN A 196 -9.47 -4.75 -17.03
CA ASN A 196 -9.07 -5.32 -18.33
C ASN A 196 -10.12 -5.11 -19.45
N GLU A 197 -11.36 -4.77 -19.08
CA GLU A 197 -12.48 -4.43 -19.94
C GLU A 197 -12.42 -3.01 -20.53
N ASP A 198 -11.66 -2.10 -19.88
CA ASP A 198 -11.48 -0.74 -20.37
C ASP A 198 -10.65 -0.73 -21.67
N ASP A 199 -11.10 0.06 -22.65
CA ASP A 199 -10.48 0.28 -23.96
C ASP A 199 -8.97 0.60 -23.87
N ILE A 200 -8.58 1.44 -22.90
CA ILE A 200 -7.21 1.91 -22.71
C ILE A 200 -6.29 0.90 -22.02
N SER A 201 -6.84 -0.15 -21.39
CA SER A 201 -6.06 -1.08 -20.56
C SER A 201 -5.04 -1.89 -21.36
N LYS A 202 -5.27 -2.12 -22.65
CA LYS A 202 -4.28 -2.75 -23.54
C LYS A 202 -3.04 -1.87 -23.73
N ASP A 203 -3.23 -0.58 -23.94
CA ASP A 203 -2.14 0.38 -24.12
C ASP A 203 -1.37 0.59 -22.80
N PHE A 204 -2.07 0.67 -21.67
CA PHE A 204 -1.44 0.74 -20.35
C PHE A 204 -0.63 -0.53 -20.01
N ARG A 205 -1.15 -1.72 -20.33
CA ARG A 205 -0.40 -2.98 -20.15
C ARG A 205 0.88 -2.99 -20.97
N ARG A 206 0.76 -2.70 -22.28
CA ARG A 206 1.90 -2.62 -23.20
C ARG A 206 2.94 -1.61 -22.72
N PHE A 207 2.53 -0.40 -22.32
CA PHE A 207 3.46 0.61 -21.85
C PHE A 207 4.16 0.21 -20.55
N SER A 208 3.49 -0.54 -19.67
CA SER A 208 4.13 -1.16 -18.51
C SER A 208 5.16 -2.23 -18.90
N GLU A 209 4.84 -3.08 -19.89
CA GLU A 209 5.76 -4.12 -20.38
C GLU A 209 6.99 -3.52 -21.07
N GLU A 210 6.82 -2.41 -21.80
CA GLU A 210 7.92 -1.61 -22.36
C GLU A 210 8.85 -1.07 -21.27
N ILE A 211 8.31 -0.61 -20.12
CA ILE A 211 9.15 -0.18 -18.98
C ILE A 211 9.86 -1.38 -18.33
N LEU A 212 9.18 -2.52 -18.17
CA LEU A 212 9.82 -3.74 -17.63
C LEU A 212 11.01 -4.17 -18.50
N GLN A 213 10.85 -4.14 -19.81
CA GLN A 213 11.92 -4.48 -20.76
C GLN A 213 13.13 -3.55 -20.58
N VAL A 214 12.91 -2.25 -20.37
CA VAL A 214 13.99 -1.29 -20.03
C VAL A 214 14.68 -1.66 -18.71
N LEU A 215 13.95 -2.11 -17.67
CA LEU A 215 14.59 -2.55 -16.42
C LEU A 215 15.46 -3.80 -16.63
N ILE A 216 15.02 -4.74 -17.46
CA ILE A 216 15.73 -6.00 -17.77
C ILE A 216 16.99 -5.71 -18.62
N GLU A 217 16.86 -4.95 -19.71
CA GLU A 217 17.96 -4.65 -20.63
C GLU A 217 19.06 -3.79 -19.97
N PHE A 218 18.65 -2.82 -19.15
CA PHE A 218 19.58 -1.89 -18.49
C PHE A 218 19.96 -2.32 -17.06
N LYS A 219 19.78 -3.60 -16.68
CA LYS A 219 20.09 -4.11 -15.34
C LYS A 219 21.51 -3.80 -14.84
N ASN A 220 22.50 -3.81 -15.74
CA ASN A 220 23.88 -3.43 -15.42
C ASN A 220 23.98 -1.98 -14.90
N LYS A 221 23.12 -1.09 -15.42
CA LYS A 221 22.99 0.30 -14.96
C LYS A 221 22.13 0.45 -13.71
N ILE A 222 21.32 -0.55 -13.35
CA ILE A 222 20.65 -0.62 -12.06
C ILE A 222 21.69 -0.86 -10.95
N TYR A 223 22.61 -1.81 -11.12
CA TYR A 223 23.65 -2.15 -10.14
C TYR A 223 24.56 -0.97 -9.76
N GLU A 224 24.80 -0.04 -10.69
CA GLU A 224 25.58 1.20 -10.45
C GLU A 224 24.92 2.17 -9.45
N ASN A 225 23.65 1.95 -9.05
CA ASN A 225 22.94 2.82 -8.10
C ASN A 225 23.21 2.46 -6.62
N SER A 226 22.83 3.37 -5.72
CA SER A 226 22.86 3.14 -4.27
C SER A 226 21.93 2.00 -3.85
N PHE A 227 22.28 1.32 -2.76
CA PHE A 227 21.43 0.32 -2.10
C PHE A 227 19.97 0.80 -1.97
N GLU A 228 19.78 2.03 -1.47
CA GLU A 228 18.45 2.67 -1.35
C GLU A 228 17.62 2.69 -2.63
N GLU A 229 18.23 2.91 -3.80
CA GLU A 229 17.54 3.01 -5.08
C GLU A 229 17.18 1.61 -5.60
N ILE A 230 18.09 0.66 -5.47
CA ILE A 230 17.88 -0.73 -5.89
C ILE A 230 16.82 -1.41 -5.00
N SER A 231 16.79 -1.14 -3.69
CA SER A 231 15.72 -1.60 -2.80
C SER A 231 14.34 -1.05 -3.17
N LYS A 232 14.24 0.17 -3.72
CA LYS A 232 12.97 0.71 -4.25
C LYS A 232 12.56 0.02 -5.55
N ILE A 233 13.52 -0.27 -6.44
CA ILE A 233 13.24 -0.99 -7.69
C ILE A 233 12.76 -2.41 -7.36
N LEU A 234 13.47 -3.13 -6.49
CA LEU A 234 13.06 -4.49 -6.08
C LEU A 234 11.66 -4.50 -5.44
N LEU A 235 11.32 -3.51 -4.60
CA LEU A 235 9.96 -3.39 -4.07
C LEU A 235 8.93 -3.22 -5.20
N ALA A 236 9.20 -2.34 -6.16
CA ALA A 236 8.30 -2.14 -7.30
C ALA A 236 8.16 -3.39 -8.18
N VAL A 237 9.24 -4.15 -8.42
CA VAL A 237 9.17 -5.39 -9.22
C VAL A 237 8.44 -6.50 -8.43
N ASN A 238 8.63 -6.63 -7.11
CA ASN A 238 7.85 -7.53 -6.25
C ASN A 238 6.33 -7.22 -6.31
N ILE A 239 5.96 -5.93 -6.16
CA ILE A 239 4.56 -5.49 -6.28
C ILE A 239 4.02 -5.76 -7.69
N TYR A 240 4.79 -5.48 -8.74
CA TYR A 240 4.40 -5.76 -10.12
C TYR A 240 4.18 -7.25 -10.38
N TYR A 241 5.10 -8.12 -9.94
CA TYR A 241 4.97 -9.57 -10.09
C TYR A 241 3.74 -10.11 -9.36
N SER A 242 3.46 -9.62 -8.16
CA SER A 242 2.27 -10.00 -7.38
C SER A 242 0.94 -9.76 -8.09
N ASN A 243 0.89 -8.81 -9.04
CA ASN A 243 -0.31 -8.47 -9.80
C ASN A 243 -0.30 -9.02 -11.24
N SER A 244 0.88 -9.27 -11.82
CA SER A 244 1.03 -9.65 -13.24
C SER A 244 1.46 -11.10 -13.48
N LEU A 245 2.05 -11.76 -12.48
CA LEU A 245 2.68 -13.09 -12.57
C LEU A 245 3.67 -13.21 -13.76
N ASN A 246 4.34 -12.11 -14.10
CA ASN A 246 5.23 -12.05 -15.27
C ASN A 246 6.61 -12.68 -14.96
N GLU A 247 6.96 -13.75 -15.66
CA GLU A 247 8.23 -14.47 -15.44
C GLU A 247 9.49 -13.62 -15.70
N GLY A 248 9.45 -12.63 -16.59
CA GLY A 248 10.56 -11.69 -16.77
C GLY A 248 10.82 -10.83 -15.53
N ALA A 249 9.75 -10.39 -14.85
CA ALA A 249 9.84 -9.71 -13.57
C ALA A 249 10.33 -10.65 -12.44
N LYS A 250 9.94 -11.93 -12.47
CA LYS A 250 10.43 -12.95 -11.51
C LYS A 250 11.93 -13.18 -11.62
N ILE A 251 12.44 -13.30 -12.85
CA ILE A 251 13.89 -13.41 -13.13
C ILE A 251 14.62 -12.15 -12.63
N LEU A 252 14.06 -10.97 -12.89
CA LEU A 252 14.62 -9.72 -12.38
C LEU A 252 14.58 -9.61 -10.85
N ILE A 253 13.55 -10.15 -10.18
CA ILE A 253 13.50 -10.26 -8.71
C ILE A 253 14.66 -11.09 -8.19
N VAL A 254 14.92 -12.28 -8.76
CA VAL A 254 16.04 -13.14 -8.36
C VAL A 254 17.37 -12.39 -8.47
N ASP A 255 17.62 -11.79 -9.63
CA ASP A 255 18.86 -11.12 -10.00
C ASP A 255 19.13 -9.87 -9.14
N LEU A 256 18.12 -9.01 -8.93
CA LEU A 256 18.23 -7.84 -8.06
C LEU A 256 18.35 -8.21 -6.57
N THR A 257 17.72 -9.30 -6.14
CA THR A 257 17.78 -9.74 -4.74
C THR A 257 19.15 -10.29 -4.41
N ASP A 258 19.69 -11.20 -5.22
CA ASP A 258 21.04 -11.74 -5.03
C ASP A 258 22.11 -10.63 -5.04
N TYR A 259 22.02 -9.70 -6.00
CA TYR A 259 22.89 -8.52 -6.02
C TYR A 259 22.76 -7.66 -4.75
N LEU A 260 21.54 -7.45 -4.24
CA LEU A 260 21.32 -6.69 -3.00
C LEU A 260 21.83 -7.40 -1.75
N ILE A 261 21.80 -8.74 -1.68
CA ILE A 261 22.39 -9.50 -0.55
C ILE A 261 23.89 -9.23 -0.50
N ASN A 262 24.59 -9.43 -1.62
CA ASN A 262 26.02 -9.17 -1.72
C ASN A 262 26.36 -7.70 -1.36
N LYS A 263 25.60 -6.74 -1.91
CA LYS A 263 25.80 -5.30 -1.64
C LYS A 263 25.46 -4.88 -0.21
N PHE A 264 24.59 -5.62 0.48
CA PHE A 264 24.29 -5.41 1.89
C PHE A 264 25.47 -5.85 2.76
N ASP A 265 26.10 -6.99 2.44
CA ASP A 265 27.19 -7.56 3.23
C ASP A 265 28.54 -6.80 3.07
N GLU A 266 28.66 -5.95 2.05
CA GLU A 266 29.79 -5.01 1.89
C GLU A 266 29.84 -3.91 2.98
N LYS A 267 28.75 -3.63 3.70
CA LYS A 267 28.69 -2.50 4.65
C LYS A 267 27.66 -2.69 5.77
N ASP A 268 27.96 -2.25 6.99
CA ASP A 268 26.95 -2.11 8.04
C ASP A 268 25.92 -1.00 7.72
N TYR A 269 24.80 -1.39 7.08
CA TYR A 269 23.65 -0.51 6.84
C TYR A 269 22.77 -0.30 8.08
N TYR A 270 22.90 -1.11 9.15
CA TYR A 270 22.07 -0.94 10.36
C TYR A 270 22.39 0.36 11.11
N VAL A 271 23.62 0.88 10.97
CA VAL A 271 24.03 2.17 11.55
C VAL A 271 23.55 3.36 10.70
N ASP A 272 23.76 3.29 9.38
CA ASP A 272 23.60 4.44 8.47
C ASP A 272 22.23 4.52 7.77
N SER A 273 21.54 3.39 7.59
CA SER A 273 20.37 3.25 6.70
C SER A 273 19.39 2.19 7.22
N LEU A 274 19.12 2.20 8.53
CA LEU A 274 18.25 1.23 9.22
C LEU A 274 16.85 1.11 8.57
N ASP A 275 16.32 2.20 8.03
CA ASP A 275 15.09 2.22 7.25
C ASP A 275 15.19 1.32 6.02
N TYR A 276 16.26 1.44 5.23
CA TYR A 276 16.49 0.58 4.07
C TYR A 276 16.94 -0.84 4.42
N SER A 277 17.62 -1.08 5.55
CA SER A 277 17.82 -2.46 6.06
C SER A 277 16.48 -3.13 6.33
N SER A 278 15.55 -2.40 6.96
CA SER A 278 14.21 -2.90 7.25
C SER A 278 13.37 -3.10 5.98
N LEU A 279 13.44 -2.16 5.02
CA LEU A 279 12.81 -2.33 3.71
C LEU A 279 13.40 -3.51 2.93
N PHE A 280 14.70 -3.78 3.07
CA PHE A 280 15.33 -4.92 2.41
C PHE A 280 14.88 -6.26 3.01
N ALA A 281 14.68 -6.34 4.34
CA ALA A 281 14.03 -7.50 4.94
C ALA A 281 12.61 -7.74 4.37
N ILE A 282 11.81 -6.68 4.22
CA ILE A 282 10.48 -6.76 3.58
C ILE A 282 10.59 -7.26 2.14
N ASN A 283 11.54 -6.73 1.35
CA ASN A 283 11.79 -7.20 -0.01
C ASN A 283 12.19 -8.67 -0.05
N LEU A 284 13.08 -9.13 0.82
CA LEU A 284 13.51 -10.53 0.87
C LEU A 284 12.35 -11.48 1.19
N MET A 285 11.45 -11.10 2.11
CA MET A 285 10.24 -11.88 2.40
C MET A 285 9.28 -11.95 1.21
N LEU A 286 9.05 -10.82 0.52
CA LEU A 286 8.23 -10.78 -0.71
C LEU A 286 8.88 -11.61 -1.84
N SER A 287 10.18 -11.45 -2.06
CA SER A 287 10.91 -12.18 -3.09
C SER A 287 10.94 -13.68 -2.80
N PHE A 288 11.14 -14.09 -1.53
CA PHE A 288 10.97 -15.49 -1.11
C PHE A 288 9.56 -16.02 -1.43
N LYS A 289 8.50 -15.28 -1.11
CA LYS A 289 7.10 -15.64 -1.43
C LYS A 289 6.88 -15.87 -2.93
N HIS A 290 7.64 -15.20 -3.80
CA HIS A 290 7.54 -15.32 -5.25
C HIS A 290 8.44 -16.37 -5.89
N THR A 291 9.61 -16.66 -5.29
CA THR A 291 10.65 -17.52 -5.89
C THR A 291 10.90 -18.82 -5.12
N GLN A 292 10.43 -18.91 -3.88
CA GLN A 292 10.71 -19.99 -2.92
C GLN A 292 12.22 -20.24 -2.66
N MET A 293 13.08 -19.25 -2.94
CA MET A 293 14.52 -19.36 -2.73
C MET A 293 14.86 -19.22 -1.24
N ILE A 294 15.28 -20.34 -0.63
CA ILE A 294 15.59 -20.46 0.81
C ILE A 294 16.61 -19.40 1.27
N THR A 295 17.62 -19.09 0.45
CA THR A 295 18.62 -18.04 0.76
C THR A 295 18.00 -16.66 1.02
N PHE A 296 16.87 -16.33 0.38
CA PHE A 296 16.16 -15.07 0.62
C PHE A 296 15.42 -15.11 1.98
N LYS A 297 14.87 -16.27 2.37
CA LYS A 297 14.28 -16.47 3.70
C LYS A 297 15.34 -16.42 4.81
N GLU A 298 16.46 -17.11 4.63
CA GLU A 298 17.57 -17.13 5.59
C GLU A 298 18.13 -15.71 5.80
N LYS A 299 18.37 -14.97 4.71
CA LYS A 299 18.86 -13.59 4.83
C LYS A 299 17.84 -12.63 5.43
N SER A 300 16.54 -12.82 5.16
CA SER A 300 15.51 -12.01 5.82
C SER A 300 15.50 -12.28 7.33
N GLN A 301 15.61 -13.54 7.75
CA GLN A 301 15.66 -13.93 9.15
C GLN A 301 16.92 -13.40 9.87
N GLU A 302 18.09 -13.42 9.22
CA GLU A 302 19.31 -12.79 9.74
C GLU A 302 19.10 -11.30 10.04
N ILE A 303 18.52 -10.56 9.08
CA ILE A 303 18.24 -9.13 9.21
C ILE A 303 17.19 -8.90 10.31
N ILE A 304 16.10 -9.66 10.33
CA ILE A 304 15.05 -9.54 11.35
C ILE A 304 15.59 -9.82 12.75
N ASN A 305 16.38 -10.87 12.95
CA ASN A 305 17.03 -11.17 14.23
C ASN A 305 17.91 -9.99 14.68
N LYS A 306 18.62 -9.35 13.74
CA LYS A 306 19.39 -8.14 14.04
C LYS A 306 18.49 -6.95 14.40
N LEU A 307 17.36 -6.75 13.73
CA LEU A 307 16.38 -5.70 14.06
C LEU A 307 15.73 -5.93 15.44
N ILE A 308 15.36 -7.17 15.78
CA ILE A 308 14.84 -7.55 17.09
C ILE A 308 15.89 -7.25 18.18
N SER A 309 17.17 -7.52 17.94
CA SER A 309 18.25 -7.18 18.90
C SER A 309 18.43 -5.68 19.19
N LEU A 310 17.77 -4.80 18.44
CA LEU A 310 17.72 -3.36 18.71
C LEU A 310 16.56 -2.95 19.63
N TYR A 311 15.61 -3.85 19.91
CA TYR A 311 14.47 -3.58 20.78
C TYR A 311 14.90 -3.48 22.25
N ASP A 312 14.37 -2.48 22.94
CA ASP A 312 14.58 -2.21 24.35
C ASP A 312 13.22 -2.37 25.05
N GLU A 313 13.04 -3.52 25.72
CA GLU A 313 11.77 -3.93 26.33
C GLU A 313 11.30 -2.93 27.40
N ASP A 314 12.22 -2.42 28.23
CA ASP A 314 11.93 -1.43 29.27
C ASP A 314 11.36 -0.11 28.70
N LYS A 315 11.76 0.28 27.48
CA LYS A 315 11.37 1.55 26.84
C LYS A 315 10.28 1.40 25.78
N GLU A 316 9.93 0.16 25.42
CA GLU A 316 8.99 -0.20 24.35
C GLU A 316 9.38 0.35 22.96
N ILE A 317 10.68 0.52 22.67
CA ILE A 317 11.18 1.10 21.41
C ILE A 317 12.43 0.37 20.89
N PHE A 318 12.73 0.52 19.60
CA PHE A 318 14.03 0.15 19.07
C PHE A 318 15.05 1.28 19.23
N LEU A 319 16.26 0.96 19.70
CA LEU A 319 17.36 1.90 19.86
C LEU A 319 18.29 1.84 18.65
N LYS A 320 18.36 2.95 17.90
CA LYS A 320 19.39 3.12 16.87
C LYS A 320 20.79 3.02 17.49
N LEU A 321 21.72 2.43 16.75
CA LEU A 321 23.14 2.27 17.09
C LEU A 321 23.89 3.62 17.14
N SER A 322 23.53 4.49 18.08
CA SER A 322 24.22 5.76 18.32
C SER A 322 24.28 6.11 19.81
N GLY A 323 25.46 6.57 20.25
CA GLY A 323 25.69 7.09 21.59
C GLY A 323 25.05 8.45 21.89
N LYS A 324 24.22 8.98 20.99
CA LYS A 324 23.57 10.29 21.18
C LYS A 324 22.52 10.21 22.30
N LYS A 325 22.42 11.30 23.07
CA LYS A 325 21.43 11.49 24.16
C LYS A 325 20.00 11.65 23.62
N GLU A 326 19.89 12.25 22.44
CA GLU A 326 18.66 12.38 21.68
C GLU A 326 18.78 11.54 20.41
N VAL A 327 17.77 10.72 20.13
CA VAL A 327 17.73 9.84 18.96
C VAL A 327 16.63 10.33 18.02
N LYS A 328 17.01 10.56 16.77
CA LYS A 328 16.08 11.02 15.73
C LYS A 328 15.62 9.86 14.87
N TYR A 329 14.31 9.67 14.82
CA TYR A 329 13.65 8.68 13.99
C TYR A 329 12.89 9.41 12.89
N SER A 330 13.14 9.06 11.63
CA SER A 330 12.25 9.41 10.53
C SER A 330 11.04 8.48 10.54
N ALA A 331 9.97 8.86 9.82
CA ALA A 331 8.85 7.95 9.64
C ALA A 331 9.24 6.65 8.91
N PHE A 332 10.21 6.69 7.99
CA PHE A 332 10.67 5.47 7.31
C PHE A 332 11.40 4.52 8.27
N ASP A 333 12.22 5.05 9.19
CA ASP A 333 12.84 4.23 10.23
C ASP A 333 11.78 3.45 11.02
N ILE A 334 10.74 4.16 11.51
CA ILE A 334 9.71 3.55 12.36
C ILE A 334 8.83 2.60 11.55
N THR A 335 8.32 3.05 10.42
CA THR A 335 7.32 2.28 9.67
C THR A 335 7.94 1.08 8.97
N PHE A 336 9.14 1.17 8.39
CA PHE A 336 9.77 0.00 7.78
C PHE A 336 10.26 -1.00 8.83
N TYR A 337 10.82 -0.54 9.97
CA TYR A 337 11.18 -1.42 11.08
C TYR A 337 9.96 -2.17 11.62
N PHE A 338 8.87 -1.44 11.89
CA PHE A 338 7.62 -2.01 12.38
C PHE A 338 7.03 -3.03 11.40
N LEU A 339 6.92 -2.68 10.12
CA LEU A 339 6.35 -3.57 9.11
C LEU A 339 7.23 -4.80 8.84
N ALA A 340 8.56 -4.69 8.92
CA ALA A 340 9.45 -5.84 8.77
C ALA A 340 9.22 -6.88 9.88
N ILE A 341 9.18 -6.44 11.14
CA ILE A 341 8.95 -7.35 12.29
C ILE A 341 7.50 -7.85 12.30
N TYR A 342 6.54 -7.00 11.94
CA TYR A 342 5.14 -7.41 11.82
C TYR A 342 4.98 -8.55 10.81
N LEU A 343 5.48 -8.37 9.57
CA LEU A 343 5.38 -9.40 8.52
C LEU A 343 6.08 -10.69 8.92
N TYR A 344 7.29 -10.62 9.48
CA TYR A 344 7.99 -11.81 9.96
C TYR A 344 7.15 -12.56 11.01
N SER A 345 6.58 -11.82 11.98
CA SER A 345 5.75 -12.39 13.04
C SER A 345 4.44 -13.01 12.55
N THR A 346 3.92 -12.61 11.37
CA THR A 346 2.62 -13.09 10.86
C THR A 346 2.74 -14.06 9.68
N GLU A 347 3.86 -14.06 8.96
CA GLU A 347 4.05 -14.89 7.75
C GLU A 347 5.19 -15.92 7.87
N LEU A 348 6.15 -15.78 8.80
CA LEU A 348 7.37 -16.61 8.83
C LEU A 348 7.81 -17.18 10.19
N SER A 349 7.36 -16.62 11.32
CA SER A 349 7.58 -17.22 12.65
C SER A 349 6.45 -18.17 13.03
N GLU A 350 6.79 -19.21 13.80
CA GLU A 350 5.81 -20.03 14.52
C GLU A 350 5.44 -19.35 15.85
N ASP A 351 4.15 -19.43 16.21
CA ASP A 351 3.54 -18.83 17.42
C ASP A 351 3.55 -17.29 17.57
N ASP A 352 2.69 -16.83 18.50
CA ASP A 352 2.42 -15.43 18.89
C ASP A 352 3.64 -14.67 19.50
N GLU A 353 4.88 -15.13 19.28
CA GLU A 353 6.12 -14.72 19.98
C GLU A 353 6.32 -13.19 20.06
N TYR A 354 6.24 -12.50 18.91
CA TYR A 354 6.52 -11.06 18.82
C TYR A 354 5.30 -10.17 19.06
N LYS A 355 4.13 -10.74 19.37
CA LYS A 355 2.86 -10.00 19.52
C LYS A 355 2.91 -8.89 20.57
N ASP A 356 3.57 -9.18 21.69
CA ASP A 356 3.76 -8.21 22.77
C ASP A 356 4.65 -7.06 22.33
N MET A 357 5.81 -7.37 21.72
CA MET A 357 6.73 -6.39 21.14
C MET A 357 6.04 -5.53 20.07
N ILE A 358 5.24 -6.12 19.18
CA ILE A 358 4.48 -5.43 18.14
C ILE A 358 3.44 -4.47 18.76
N SER A 359 2.67 -4.92 19.76
CA SER A 359 1.70 -4.08 20.47
C SER A 359 2.37 -2.90 21.17
N SER A 360 3.48 -3.14 21.87
CA SER A 360 4.25 -2.12 22.58
C SER A 360 4.87 -1.11 21.61
N LEU A 361 5.57 -1.56 20.56
CA LEU A 361 6.10 -0.70 19.49
C LEU A 361 5.02 0.15 18.83
N TYR A 362 3.87 -0.44 18.50
CA TYR A 362 2.76 0.27 17.87
C TYR A 362 2.25 1.41 18.76
N LYS A 363 1.93 1.10 20.01
CA LYS A 363 1.43 2.06 21.00
C LYS A 363 2.45 3.17 21.28
N ARG A 364 3.72 2.81 21.47
CA ARG A 364 4.79 3.75 21.81
C ARG A 364 5.19 4.64 20.64
N LEU A 365 5.24 4.11 19.41
CA LEU A 365 5.77 4.81 18.22
C LEU A 365 4.71 5.40 17.29
N PHE A 366 3.51 4.85 17.19
CA PHE A 366 2.45 5.36 16.29
C PHE A 366 1.40 6.19 17.04
N ILE A 367 0.96 5.72 18.23
CA ILE A 367 -0.07 6.42 19.02
C ILE A 367 0.55 7.56 19.85
N ASN A 368 1.55 7.26 20.68
CA ASN A 368 2.00 8.18 21.74
C ASN A 368 3.12 9.17 21.33
N SER A 369 3.70 9.02 20.14
CA SER A 369 4.98 9.67 19.80
C SER A 369 4.86 11.02 19.07
N GLY A 370 3.67 11.34 18.54
CA GLY A 370 3.46 12.44 17.60
C GLY A 370 4.02 12.20 16.19
N LEU A 371 4.34 10.94 15.83
CA LEU A 371 4.69 10.56 14.46
C LEU A 371 3.54 10.84 13.47
N ILE A 372 2.32 10.55 13.89
CA ILE A 372 1.09 10.84 13.14
C ILE A 372 0.46 12.09 13.74
N THR A 373 0.01 13.01 12.89
CA THR A 373 -0.55 14.31 13.31
C THR A 373 -1.91 14.19 14.01
N CYS A 374 -2.77 13.30 13.50
CA CYS A 374 -4.10 13.00 14.03
C CYS A 374 -4.61 11.70 13.39
N TRP A 375 -5.65 11.10 13.97
CA TRP A 375 -6.25 9.85 13.50
C TRP A 375 -7.67 10.11 12.97
N PRO A 376 -8.07 9.52 11.82
CA PRO A 376 -9.43 9.65 11.30
C PRO A 376 -10.49 9.22 12.32
N GLU A 377 -11.72 9.71 12.17
CA GLU A 377 -12.84 9.16 12.94
C GLU A 377 -13.11 7.70 12.55
N ALA A 378 -13.62 6.91 13.49
CA ALA A 378 -14.14 5.58 13.18
C ALA A 378 -15.44 5.72 12.36
N PRO A 379 -15.79 4.75 11.50
CA PRO A 379 -17.10 4.71 10.83
C PRO A 379 -18.24 4.78 11.86
N THR A 380 -19.35 5.43 11.51
CA THR A 380 -20.50 5.59 12.40
C THR A 380 -21.30 4.29 12.53
N LEU A 381 -22.32 4.26 13.40
CA LEU A 381 -23.17 3.08 13.58
C LEU A 381 -24.11 2.83 12.38
N ASP A 382 -24.28 3.80 11.50
CA ASP A 382 -25.03 3.70 10.24
C ASP A 382 -24.14 3.40 9.01
N ASP A 383 -22.81 3.45 9.14
CA ASP A 383 -21.88 3.09 8.07
C ASP A 383 -21.74 1.56 7.94
N ALA A 384 -21.92 1.02 6.73
CA ALA A 384 -21.76 -0.42 6.47
C ALA A 384 -20.34 -0.94 6.76
N GLU A 385 -19.31 -0.08 6.64
CA GLU A 385 -17.92 -0.38 6.99
C GLU A 385 -17.72 -0.73 8.48
N ARG A 386 -18.68 -0.38 9.34
CA ARG A 386 -18.61 -0.68 10.78
C ARG A 386 -18.91 -2.15 11.13
N TYR A 387 -19.32 -2.95 10.15
CA TYR A 387 -19.83 -4.31 10.33
C TYR A 387 -19.13 -5.31 9.40
N ARG A 388 -18.73 -6.48 9.94
CA ARG A 388 -18.25 -7.60 9.12
C ARG A 388 -19.35 -8.05 8.15
N ALA A 389 -18.94 -8.46 6.95
CA ALA A 389 -19.80 -8.79 5.81
C ALA A 389 -20.87 -7.72 5.49
N LEU A 390 -20.65 -6.46 5.90
CA LEU A 390 -21.51 -5.30 5.66
C LEU A 390 -22.97 -5.46 6.15
N THR A 391 -23.21 -6.32 7.15
CA THR A 391 -24.58 -6.78 7.48
C THR A 391 -25.45 -5.78 8.23
N LEU A 392 -24.87 -4.71 8.79
CA LEU A 392 -25.50 -3.79 9.76
C LEU A 392 -26.07 -4.48 11.02
N LYS A 393 -25.68 -5.72 11.32
CA LYS A 393 -26.15 -6.46 12.51
C LYS A 393 -25.21 -6.25 13.69
N ALA A 394 -25.75 -6.01 14.87
CA ALA A 394 -24.97 -5.82 16.09
C ALA A 394 -23.97 -6.96 16.42
N ALA A 395 -24.25 -8.20 16.00
CA ALA A 395 -23.34 -9.35 16.17
C ALA A 395 -22.06 -9.26 15.31
N ASP A 396 -22.11 -8.55 14.19
CA ASP A 396 -21.02 -8.40 13.22
C ASP A 396 -20.26 -7.07 13.42
N MET A 397 -20.72 -6.24 14.37
CA MET A 397 -20.18 -4.89 14.64
C MET A 397 -18.73 -4.93 15.13
N LEU A 398 -17.94 -3.97 14.69
CA LEU A 398 -16.58 -3.73 15.16
C LEU A 398 -16.54 -2.59 16.19
N GLU A 399 -15.65 -2.71 17.17
CA GLU A 399 -15.40 -1.66 18.15
C GLU A 399 -14.62 -0.48 17.57
N GLU A 400 -14.72 0.72 18.16
CA GLU A 400 -13.97 1.89 17.68
C GLU A 400 -12.45 1.66 17.74
N SER A 401 -11.99 0.83 18.69
CA SER A 401 -10.59 0.42 18.85
C SER A 401 -10.03 -0.34 17.64
N PHE A 402 -10.88 -0.85 16.74
CA PHE A 402 -10.43 -1.45 15.48
C PHE A 402 -10.00 -0.39 14.45
N PHE A 403 -10.52 0.84 14.55
CA PHE A 403 -10.29 1.91 13.58
C PHE A 403 -9.36 3.02 14.11
N LYS A 404 -9.42 3.35 15.41
CA LYS A 404 -8.51 4.30 16.07
C LYS A 404 -8.33 4.00 17.56
N ALA A 405 -7.20 4.40 18.14
CA ALA A 405 -7.05 4.42 19.59
C ALA A 405 -7.85 5.58 20.22
N SER A 406 -8.57 5.32 21.31
CA SER A 406 -9.51 6.28 21.94
C SER A 406 -8.87 7.57 22.47
N THR A 407 -7.56 7.58 22.72
CA THR A 407 -6.81 8.75 23.20
C THR A 407 -6.33 9.68 22.08
N THR A 408 -6.63 9.37 20.82
CA THR A 408 -6.11 10.12 19.66
C THR A 408 -7.02 11.27 19.24
N SER A 409 -6.40 12.43 18.96
CA SER A 409 -7.09 13.59 18.37
C SER A 409 -7.40 13.34 16.90
N THR A 410 -8.50 13.92 16.40
CA THR A 410 -8.98 13.70 15.03
C THR A 410 -8.88 14.94 14.15
N PRO A 411 -8.91 14.82 12.81
CA PRO A 411 -8.76 15.95 11.90
C PRO A 411 -9.69 17.12 12.19
N ASN A 412 -10.96 16.83 12.52
CA ASN A 412 -11.97 17.83 12.86
C ASN A 412 -11.62 18.58 14.16
N SER A 413 -11.04 17.90 15.15
CA SER A 413 -10.66 18.50 16.43
C SER A 413 -9.42 19.39 16.36
N LEU A 414 -8.50 19.14 15.42
CA LEU A 414 -7.23 19.88 15.30
C LEU A 414 -7.16 20.83 14.09
N GLY A 415 -8.02 20.66 13.08
CA GLY A 415 -7.89 21.38 11.81
C GLY A 415 -6.67 20.95 10.98
N VAL A 416 -6.23 19.71 11.14
CA VAL A 416 -5.01 19.16 10.49
C VAL A 416 -5.33 17.81 9.84
N ALA A 417 -4.79 17.54 8.65
CA ALA A 417 -4.94 16.25 7.98
C ALA A 417 -4.14 15.11 8.66
N PRO A 418 -4.63 13.85 8.59
CA PRO A 418 -3.99 12.70 9.23
C PRO A 418 -2.78 12.23 8.41
N ILE A 419 -1.60 12.75 8.73
CA ILE A 419 -0.36 12.52 7.97
C ILE A 419 0.78 12.03 8.87
N PHE A 420 1.75 11.36 8.25
CA PHE A 420 3.04 11.05 8.85
C PHE A 420 3.97 12.27 8.81
N ASN A 421 4.37 12.72 10.00
CA ASN A 421 5.40 13.74 10.19
C ASN A 421 6.75 13.28 9.65
N LYS A 422 7.66 14.23 9.37
CA LYS A 422 8.98 13.89 8.82
C LYS A 422 9.79 12.98 9.77
N SER A 423 9.78 13.33 11.05
CA SER A 423 10.61 12.73 12.07
C SER A 423 10.16 13.13 13.47
N ILE A 424 10.42 12.27 14.43
CA ILE A 424 10.30 12.52 15.87
C ILE A 424 11.68 12.42 16.54
N THR A 425 11.82 13.04 17.71
CA THR A 425 13.04 12.99 18.53
C THR A 425 12.70 12.37 19.88
N TYR A 426 13.40 11.29 20.22
CA TYR A 426 13.33 10.63 21.52
C TYR A 426 14.46 11.13 22.44
N SER A 427 14.13 11.47 23.69
CA SER A 427 15.12 11.87 24.70
C SER A 427 15.40 10.74 25.68
N LYS A 428 16.58 10.10 25.59
CA LYS A 428 17.01 9.04 26.52
C LYS A 428 17.05 9.49 27.99
N LYS A 429 17.10 10.81 28.26
CA LYS A 429 17.10 11.37 29.62
C LYS A 429 15.69 11.48 30.21
N ARG A 430 14.68 11.76 29.38
CA ARG A 430 13.29 11.97 29.83
C ARG A 430 12.40 10.74 29.60
N ASP A 431 12.82 9.82 28.74
CA ASP A 431 12.00 8.75 28.21
C ASP A 431 10.71 9.25 27.52
N GLU A 432 10.88 10.33 26.76
CA GLU A 432 9.80 11.07 26.09
C GLU A 432 10.12 11.27 24.60
N PHE A 433 9.08 11.25 23.78
CA PHE A 433 9.11 11.68 22.40
C PHE A 433 8.72 13.16 22.27
N SER A 434 9.24 13.80 21.23
CA SER A 434 8.86 15.14 20.79
C SER A 434 8.73 15.16 19.26
N ALA A 435 7.62 15.71 18.78
CA ALA A 435 7.39 15.91 17.35
C ALA A 435 7.96 17.26 16.90
N SER A 436 8.49 17.30 15.67
CA SER A 436 8.75 18.58 14.98
C SER A 436 7.46 19.18 14.44
N SER A 437 7.47 20.46 14.04
CA SER A 437 6.33 21.11 13.39
C SER A 437 5.77 20.29 12.22
N SER A 438 4.44 20.17 12.18
CA SER A 438 3.72 19.37 11.19
C SER A 438 4.01 19.85 9.77
N SER A 439 4.44 18.96 8.89
CA SER A 439 4.72 19.28 7.48
C SER A 439 4.46 18.08 6.59
N PHE A 440 3.55 18.26 5.65
CA PHE A 440 3.28 17.25 4.64
C PHE A 440 4.47 17.09 3.71
N ASN A 441 4.83 15.84 3.46
CA ASN A 441 5.76 15.48 2.41
C ASN A 441 5.20 14.28 1.67
N SER A 442 4.84 14.51 0.41
CA SER A 442 4.07 13.56 -0.39
C SER A 442 4.81 12.26 -0.64
N PHE A 443 6.11 12.29 -0.99
CA PHE A 443 6.89 11.05 -1.16
C PHE A 443 6.82 10.13 0.07
N ARG A 444 7.09 10.67 1.27
CA ARG A 444 7.01 9.91 2.53
C ARG A 444 5.62 9.33 2.76
N ASN A 445 4.59 10.18 2.66
CA ASN A 445 3.23 9.78 2.97
C ASN A 445 2.72 8.75 1.96
N MET A 446 2.86 9.02 0.65
CA MET A 446 2.43 8.08 -0.39
C MET A 446 3.18 6.73 -0.33
N PHE A 447 4.47 6.72 -0.02
CA PHE A 447 5.25 5.48 0.11
C PHE A 447 4.84 4.67 1.36
N ILE A 448 4.67 5.33 2.51
CA ILE A 448 4.19 4.66 3.73
C ILE A 448 2.76 4.14 3.55
N THR A 449 1.86 4.99 3.07
CA THR A 449 0.46 4.63 2.77
C THR A 449 0.39 3.49 1.76
N ASN A 450 1.25 3.48 0.73
CA ASN A 450 1.31 2.39 -0.24
C ASN A 450 1.76 1.08 0.38
N LEU A 451 2.84 1.09 1.15
CA LEU A 451 3.35 -0.13 1.76
C LEU A 451 2.35 -0.71 2.78
N ILE A 452 1.69 0.15 3.58
CA ILE A 452 0.63 -0.29 4.50
C ILE A 452 -0.57 -0.86 3.72
N ILE A 453 -1.11 -0.15 2.72
CA ILE A 453 -2.25 -0.65 1.93
C ILE A 453 -1.89 -1.95 1.22
N TYR A 454 -0.72 -2.03 0.58
CA TYR A 454 -0.27 -3.22 -0.15
C TYR A 454 -0.17 -4.45 0.74
N LEU A 455 0.40 -4.31 1.95
CA LEU A 455 0.58 -5.44 2.87
C LEU A 455 -0.71 -5.80 3.62
N PHE A 456 -1.54 -4.82 3.98
CA PHE A 456 -2.63 -5.02 4.95
C PHE A 456 -4.04 -5.08 4.33
N LYS A 457 -4.24 -4.64 3.07
CA LYS A 457 -5.57 -4.64 2.43
C LYS A 457 -6.26 -6.00 2.50
N ASP A 458 -5.58 -7.06 2.08
CA ASP A 458 -6.23 -8.38 1.97
C ASP A 458 -6.53 -8.99 3.35
N SER A 459 -5.66 -8.79 4.33
CA SER A 459 -5.88 -9.23 5.71
C SER A 459 -6.98 -8.43 6.42
N PHE A 460 -7.07 -7.12 6.15
CA PHE A 460 -8.21 -6.30 6.58
C PHE A 460 -9.51 -6.77 5.93
N MET A 461 -9.50 -7.00 4.61
CA MET A 461 -10.68 -7.45 3.87
C MET A 461 -11.14 -8.86 4.29
N ARG A 462 -10.24 -9.77 4.66
CA ARG A 462 -10.58 -11.06 5.28
C ARG A 462 -11.21 -10.89 6.66
N GLU A 463 -10.64 -10.06 7.53
CA GLU A 463 -11.23 -9.77 8.86
C GLU A 463 -12.62 -9.11 8.75
N MET A 464 -12.84 -8.31 7.71
CA MET A 464 -14.12 -7.72 7.35
C MET A 464 -15.10 -8.68 6.64
N GLY A 465 -14.70 -9.90 6.29
CA GLY A 465 -15.56 -10.84 5.53
C GLY A 465 -15.86 -10.43 4.08
N LEU A 466 -14.97 -9.66 3.43
CA LEU A 466 -15.13 -9.12 2.07
C LEU A 466 -14.36 -9.90 0.99
N LEU A 467 -13.57 -10.88 1.41
CA LEU A 467 -12.92 -11.88 0.56
C LEU A 467 -13.42 -13.28 0.97
N PRO A 468 -13.67 -14.19 0.01
CA PRO A 468 -13.88 -15.60 0.31
C PRO A 468 -12.76 -16.17 1.19
N GLU A 469 -13.11 -17.08 2.10
CA GLU A 469 -12.14 -17.81 2.93
C GLU A 469 -11.18 -18.62 2.04
N ASP A 470 -11.69 -19.15 0.92
CA ASP A 470 -10.94 -19.94 -0.07
C ASP A 470 -9.98 -19.13 -0.96
N LEU A 471 -9.94 -17.78 -0.84
CA LEU A 471 -8.87 -16.97 -1.44
C LEU A 471 -7.61 -17.00 -0.56
N GLU A 472 -7.09 -18.20 -0.32
CA GLU A 472 -5.64 -18.36 -0.30
C GLU A 472 -5.10 -17.93 -1.67
N LEU A 473 -4.03 -17.12 -1.67
CA LEU A 473 -3.18 -17.03 -2.84
C LEU A 473 -2.74 -18.46 -3.19
N ASN A 474 -2.71 -18.83 -4.47
CA ASN A 474 -2.18 -20.12 -4.97
C ASN A 474 -0.68 -20.27 -4.65
N ASN A 475 -0.37 -20.47 -3.38
CA ASN A 475 0.96 -20.55 -2.78
C ASN A 475 1.17 -21.88 -2.03
N ASN A 476 0.10 -22.63 -1.75
CA ASN A 476 0.13 -23.98 -1.20
C ASN A 476 -0.65 -24.92 -2.13
N ASN A 477 0.02 -25.48 -3.13
CA ASN A 477 -0.42 -26.72 -3.77
C ASN A 477 0.82 -27.54 -4.16
N ASP A 478 1.00 -28.63 -3.42
CA ASP A 478 1.72 -29.86 -3.76
C ASP A 478 3.09 -29.75 -4.43
N ASN A 479 4.13 -29.84 -3.60
CA ASN A 479 5.17 -30.84 -3.79
C ASN A 479 5.74 -31.28 -2.43
N SER A 480 4.95 -32.06 -1.68
CA SER A 480 5.49 -32.85 -0.57
C SER A 480 6.46 -33.90 -1.13
N ILE A 481 7.76 -33.71 -0.90
CA ILE A 481 8.78 -34.71 -1.21
C ILE A 481 8.58 -35.88 -0.24
N ASN A 482 7.80 -36.88 -0.65
CA ASN A 482 7.65 -38.14 0.06
C ASN A 482 8.78 -39.11 -0.31
N ASP A 483 9.95 -38.90 0.29
CA ASP A 483 10.91 -39.98 0.46
C ASP A 483 10.44 -40.90 1.60
N ASN A 484 9.76 -42.00 1.26
CA ASN A 484 10.19 -43.34 1.66
C ASN A 484 9.39 -44.47 1.02
N SER A 485 10.00 -45.65 1.04
CA SER A 485 9.70 -46.81 0.20
C SER A 485 8.77 -47.86 0.83
N ASN A 486 8.38 -48.81 -0.04
CA ASN A 486 7.89 -50.19 0.23
C ASN A 486 6.37 -50.48 0.33
N SER A 487 5.86 -50.99 -0.80
CA SER A 487 5.19 -52.29 -0.99
C SER A 487 3.78 -52.57 -0.42
N ASP A 488 2.88 -52.85 -1.37
CA ASP A 488 1.90 -53.95 -1.40
C ASP A 488 0.85 -54.09 -0.27
N ASN A 489 -0.41 -53.70 -0.55
CA ASN A 489 -1.36 -54.68 -1.14
C ASN A 489 -2.76 -54.13 -1.50
N ILE A 490 -3.30 -54.75 -2.54
CA ILE A 490 -4.59 -54.60 -3.22
C ILE A 490 -5.81 -54.85 -2.32
N ASN A 491 -6.87 -54.01 -2.43
CA ASN A 491 -8.25 -54.48 -2.75
C ASN A 491 -9.30 -53.37 -2.96
N GLU A 492 -9.59 -53.09 -4.23
CA GLU A 492 -10.93 -53.18 -4.86
C GLU A 492 -12.21 -52.73 -4.08
N LYS A 493 -12.90 -51.67 -4.55
CA LYS A 493 -14.13 -51.77 -5.39
C LYS A 493 -14.81 -50.43 -5.73
N ASN A 494 -15.11 -50.26 -7.03
CA ASN A 494 -16.38 -49.78 -7.66
C ASN A 494 -17.09 -48.50 -7.15
N TYR A 495 -17.77 -47.64 -7.91
CA TYR A 495 -17.97 -47.34 -9.34
C TYR A 495 -18.73 -45.97 -9.38
N LYS A 496 -18.96 -45.22 -10.49
CA LYS A 496 -18.82 -45.44 -11.94
C LYS A 496 -18.58 -44.08 -12.64
N ARG A 497 -18.38 -44.10 -13.97
CA ARG A 497 -18.65 -43.02 -14.94
C ARG A 497 -19.40 -43.66 -16.11
N ASP A 498 -20.31 -42.94 -16.77
CA ASP A 498 -20.90 -43.35 -18.04
C ASP A 498 -20.60 -42.29 -19.10
N GLU A 499 -20.11 -42.75 -20.25
CA GLU A 499 -19.82 -41.95 -21.45
C GLU A 499 -20.53 -42.58 -22.66
N THR A 500 -21.06 -41.72 -23.53
CA THR A 500 -21.22 -41.87 -24.99
C THR A 500 -21.91 -43.10 -25.60
N THR A 501 -22.77 -42.87 -26.59
CA THR A 501 -22.50 -43.34 -27.97
C THR A 501 -23.34 -42.61 -29.02
N GLU A 502 -22.80 -42.52 -30.24
CA GLU A 502 -23.40 -41.91 -31.42
C GLU A 502 -24.22 -42.92 -32.26
N SER A 503 -25.03 -42.42 -33.21
CA SER A 503 -24.86 -42.68 -34.66
C SER A 503 -26.16 -42.93 -35.48
N THR A 504 -26.29 -42.10 -36.54
CA THR A 504 -26.73 -42.41 -37.93
C THR A 504 -28.14 -42.93 -38.32
N GLU A 505 -28.79 -42.06 -39.13
CA GLU A 505 -29.36 -42.30 -40.49
C GLU A 505 -30.82 -42.78 -40.76
N ASN A 506 -31.59 -41.81 -41.30
CA ASN A 506 -32.42 -41.83 -42.53
C ASN A 506 -33.53 -42.87 -42.79
N SER A 507 -34.75 -42.36 -43.03
CA SER A 507 -35.41 -42.36 -44.36
C SER A 507 -36.81 -41.66 -44.35
N GLY A 508 -37.28 -41.15 -45.51
CA GLY A 508 -38.74 -41.09 -45.79
C GLY A 508 -39.52 -39.75 -45.84
N ILE A 509 -39.09 -38.78 -46.68
CA ILE A 509 -39.86 -38.16 -47.80
C ILE A 509 -41.34 -37.64 -47.62
N GLU A 510 -41.63 -36.48 -48.25
CA GLU A 510 -42.94 -35.90 -48.69
C GLU A 510 -43.92 -35.25 -47.66
N THR A 511 -44.61 -34.12 -47.90
CA THR A 511 -44.45 -32.99 -48.89
C THR A 511 -45.26 -31.71 -48.51
N LEU A 512 -44.83 -30.56 -49.07
CA LEU A 512 -45.60 -29.39 -49.59
C LEU A 512 -46.55 -28.52 -48.71
N CYS A 513 -46.21 -27.21 -48.68
CA CYS A 513 -47.09 -26.03 -48.98
C CYS A 513 -48.26 -25.65 -48.04
N LEU A 514 -48.78 -24.42 -47.98
CA LEU A 514 -48.48 -23.02 -48.40
C LEU A 514 -49.44 -22.13 -47.54
N ASP A 515 -49.36 -20.81 -47.41
CA ASP A 515 -48.57 -19.73 -48.04
C ASP A 515 -47.83 -18.89 -46.97
#